data_AF-A0A0P7DST7-F1
#
_entry.id   AF-A0A0P7DST7-F1
#
_cell.length_a   1.000
_cell.length_b   1.000
_cell.length_c   1.000
_cell.angle_alpha   90.00
_cell.angle_beta   90.00
_cell.angle_gamma   90.00
#
_symmetry.space_group_name_H-M   'P 1'
#
loop_
_entity.id
_entity.type
_entity.pdbx_description
1 polymer ?
#
loop_
_entity_poly.entity_id
_entity_poly.type
_entity_poly.pdbx_seq_one_letter_code
_entity_poly.pdbx_strand_id
1 'polypeptide(L)'
;MMMVLQILGGFVLTAGVLLAAVPELVNRFKGPNDTPQTVPKETGAAISRRIRWGWVIAVGYLLMYPPIGMGVLPVLVTLAVAGIAGIMTARLMGLMLDGIEMRHLFRFAAESLILGGLWTWFVKLSA
;
A
#
# COMPACT_ATOMS: atom_id res chain seq x y z
N MET A 1 -13.56 2.65 20.83
CA MET A 1 -12.45 3.27 20.08
C MET A 1 -11.89 2.34 19.00
N MET A 2 -11.52 1.09 19.33
CA MET A 2 -10.98 0.12 18.36
C MET A 2 -11.90 -0.14 17.16
N MET A 3 -13.20 -0.34 17.41
CA MET A 3 -14.20 -0.58 16.35
C MET A 3 -14.34 0.61 15.37
N VAL A 4 -14.25 1.84 15.88
CA VAL A 4 -14.31 3.05 15.03
C VAL A 4 -13.07 3.15 14.14
N LEU A 5 -11.88 2.88 14.69
CA LEU A 5 -10.63 2.85 13.92
C LEU A 5 -10.65 1.77 12.84
N GLN A 6 -11.18 0.59 13.15
CA GLN A 6 -11.31 -0.51 12.18
C GLN A 6 -12.27 -0.18 11.05
N ILE A 7 -13.42 0.44 11.34
CA ILE A 7 -14.37 0.89 10.32
C ILE A 7 -13.73 1.94 9.42
N LEU A 8 -13.11 2.97 10.01
CA LEU A 8 -12.38 3.99 9.27
C LEU A 8 -11.23 3.39 8.45
N GLY A 9 -10.49 2.45 9.04
CA GLY A 9 -9.40 1.73 8.39
C GLY A 9 -9.89 0.94 7.19
N GLY A 10 -11.02 0.25 7.31
CA GLY A 10 -11.68 -0.43 6.19
C GLY A 10 -12.01 0.53 5.06
N PHE A 11 -12.65 1.67 5.35
CA PHE A 11 -12.94 2.70 4.34
C PHE A 11 -11.67 3.24 3.67
N VAL A 12 -10.63 3.55 4.44
CA VAL A 12 -9.35 4.05 3.92
C VAL A 12 -8.64 3.00 3.06
N LEU A 13 -8.66 1.74 3.47
CA LEU A 13 -8.12 0.61 2.70
C LEU A 13 -8.84 0.47 1.37
N THR A 14 -10.17 0.44 1.39
CA THR A 14 -10.99 0.35 0.18
C THR A 14 -10.73 1.53 -0.74
N ALA A 15 -10.68 2.76 -0.21
CA ALA A 15 -10.33 3.94 -0.99
C ALA A 15 -8.93 3.85 -1.58
N GLY A 16 -7.92 3.44 -0.80
CA GLY A 16 -6.55 3.26 -1.28
C GLY A 16 -6.44 2.25 -2.41
N VAL A 17 -7.12 1.11 -2.29
CA VAL A 17 -7.18 0.08 -3.34
C VAL A 17 -7.89 0.61 -4.60
N LEU A 18 -9.04 1.28 -4.44
CA LEU A 18 -9.77 1.88 -5.57
C LEU A 18 -8.91 2.94 -6.29
N LEU A 19 -8.16 3.75 -5.55
CA LEU A 19 -7.28 4.77 -6.12
C LEU A 19 -6.03 4.15 -6.77
N ALA A 20 -5.51 3.03 -6.24
CA ALA A 20 -4.48 2.25 -6.91
C ALA A 20 -5.01 1.61 -8.22
N ALA A 21 -6.27 1.19 -8.25
CA ALA A 21 -6.94 0.58 -9.41
C ALA A 21 -7.33 1.60 -10.49
N VAL A 22 -7.79 2.78 -10.07
CA VAL A 22 -8.26 3.84 -10.95
C VAL A 22 -7.83 5.20 -10.35
N PRO A 23 -6.56 5.60 -10.54
CA PRO A 23 -6.05 6.85 -9.96
C PRO A 23 -6.76 8.10 -10.51
N GLU A 24 -7.41 7.96 -11.66
CA GLU A 24 -8.18 9.02 -12.33
C GLU A 24 -9.44 9.44 -11.57
N LEU A 25 -9.90 8.65 -10.60
CA LEU A 25 -11.04 9.02 -9.74
C LEU A 25 -10.82 10.36 -9.02
N VAL A 26 -9.57 10.71 -8.72
CA VAL A 26 -9.21 11.98 -8.09
C VAL A 26 -9.41 13.17 -9.03
N ASN A 27 -9.39 12.96 -10.35
CA ASN A 27 -9.59 14.03 -11.33
C ASN A 27 -10.99 14.63 -11.27
N ARG A 28 -11.99 13.90 -10.74
CA ARG A 28 -13.34 14.42 -10.50
C ARG A 28 -13.37 15.51 -9.44
N PHE A 29 -12.36 15.56 -8.58
CA PHE A 29 -12.24 16.54 -7.48
C PHE A 29 -11.24 17.66 -7.81
N LYS A 30 -10.69 17.68 -9.03
CA LYS A 30 -9.72 18.69 -9.46
C LYS A 30 -10.41 19.96 -9.95
N GLY A 31 -9.83 21.10 -9.58
CA GLY A 31 -10.27 22.40 -10.06
C GLY A 31 -9.83 22.67 -11.50
N PRO A 32 -10.36 23.72 -12.14
CA PRO A 32 -10.10 24.03 -13.56
C PRO A 32 -8.62 24.29 -13.90
N ASN A 33 -7.78 24.57 -12.91
CA ASN A 33 -6.34 24.84 -13.10
C ASN A 33 -5.43 23.64 -12.78
N ASP A 34 -5.99 22.50 -12.34
CA ASP A 34 -5.20 21.35 -11.95
C ASP A 34 -4.90 20.45 -13.15
N THR A 35 -3.64 20.02 -13.27
CA THR A 35 -3.27 19.04 -14.30
C THR A 35 -3.94 17.70 -14.02
N PRO A 36 -4.73 17.12 -14.95
CA PRO A 36 -5.38 15.84 -14.72
C PRO A 36 -4.33 14.73 -14.51
N GLN A 37 -4.53 13.90 -13.48
CA GLN A 37 -3.74 12.70 -13.26
C GLN A 37 -4.26 11.60 -14.18
N THR A 38 -3.81 11.58 -15.43
CA THR A 38 -4.08 10.48 -16.37
C THR A 38 -3.09 9.34 -16.14
N VAL A 39 -3.47 8.09 -16.38
CA VAL A 39 -2.49 6.99 -16.35
C VAL A 39 -1.54 7.14 -17.56
N PRO A 40 -0.21 7.25 -17.35
CA PRO A 40 0.75 7.29 -18.45
C PRO A 40 0.64 6.04 -19.32
N LYS A 41 0.90 6.18 -20.63
CA LYS A 41 0.91 5.02 -21.56
C LYS A 41 2.10 4.09 -21.33
N GLU A 42 3.20 4.61 -20.78
CA GLU A 42 4.36 3.81 -20.43
C GLU A 42 4.11 3.01 -19.15
N THR A 43 4.19 1.68 -19.25
CA THR A 43 3.93 0.74 -18.16
C THR A 43 4.62 1.14 -16.85
N GLY A 44 5.89 1.51 -16.88
CA GLY A 44 6.61 1.82 -15.65
C GLY A 44 6.20 3.11 -14.97
N ALA A 45 5.79 4.11 -15.75
CA ALA A 45 5.24 5.34 -15.22
C ALA A 45 3.81 5.14 -14.68
N ALA A 46 3.01 4.26 -15.31
CA ALA A 46 1.71 3.84 -14.82
C ALA A 46 1.79 3.12 -13.47
N ILE A 47 2.64 2.10 -13.36
CA ILE A 47 2.86 1.36 -12.11
C ILE A 47 3.36 2.30 -11.02
N SER A 48 4.33 3.17 -11.32
CA SER A 48 4.87 4.13 -10.35
C SER A 48 3.81 5.11 -9.84
N ARG A 49 2.80 5.46 -10.66
CA ARG A 49 1.67 6.30 -10.24
C ARG A 49 0.76 5.57 -9.27
N ARG A 50 0.46 4.30 -9.55
CA ARG A 50 -0.38 3.46 -8.68
C ARG A 50 0.27 3.19 -7.33
N ILE A 51 1.60 2.95 -7.32
CA ILE A 51 2.39 2.74 -6.09
C ILE A 51 2.24 3.88 -5.08
N ARG A 52 2.02 5.14 -5.52
CA ARG A 52 1.82 6.28 -4.61
C ARG A 52 0.63 6.06 -3.67
N TRP A 53 -0.41 5.39 -4.16
CA TRP A 53 -1.59 5.05 -3.37
C TRP A 53 -1.34 3.91 -2.37
N GLY A 54 -0.22 3.20 -2.48
CA GLY A 54 0.23 2.21 -1.50
C GLY A 54 0.39 2.78 -0.09
N TRP A 55 0.71 4.07 0.05
CA TRP A 55 0.73 4.74 1.34
C TRP A 55 -0.66 4.86 1.97
N VAL A 56 -1.69 5.13 1.17
CA VAL A 56 -3.09 5.18 1.65
C VAL A 56 -3.53 3.79 2.11
N ILE A 57 -3.16 2.75 1.35
CA ILE A 57 -3.39 1.35 1.74
C ILE A 57 -2.67 1.03 3.07
N ALA A 58 -1.40 1.45 3.22
CA ALA A 58 -0.64 1.27 4.47
C ALA A 58 -1.32 1.95 5.67
N VAL A 59 -1.81 3.19 5.51
CA VAL A 59 -2.57 3.89 6.55
C VAL A 59 -3.85 3.12 6.89
N GLY A 60 -4.57 2.59 5.90
CA GLY A 60 -5.74 1.76 6.13
C GLY A 60 -5.42 0.50 6.96
N TYR A 61 -4.30 -0.18 6.68
CA TYR A 61 -3.83 -1.31 7.50
C TYR A 61 -3.53 -0.88 8.94
N LEU A 62 -2.84 0.25 9.14
CA LEU A 62 -2.52 0.76 10.48
C LEU A 62 -3.77 1.16 11.27
N LEU A 63 -4.81 1.64 10.60
CA LEU A 63 -6.09 1.96 11.24
C LEU A 63 -6.89 0.68 11.60
N MET A 64 -6.85 -0.36 10.76
CA MET A 64 -7.48 -1.65 11.09
C MET A 64 -6.76 -2.37 12.23
N TYR A 65 -5.44 -2.28 12.27
CA TYR A 65 -4.59 -2.97 13.25
C TYR A 65 -3.66 -1.98 13.96
N PRO A 66 -4.21 -1.08 14.77
CA PRO A 66 -3.44 -0.02 15.38
C PRO A 66 -2.52 -0.59 16.47
N PRO A 67 -1.20 -0.29 16.46
CA PRO A 67 -0.25 -0.82 17.44
C PRO A 67 -0.32 -0.04 18.77
N ILE A 68 -1.52 0.21 19.29
CA ILE A 68 -1.75 0.98 20.51
C ILE A 68 -1.37 0.15 21.73
N GLY A 69 -0.58 0.74 22.63
CA GLY A 69 -0.15 0.10 23.88
C GLY A 69 1.01 -0.90 23.70
N MET A 70 1.61 -0.98 22.51
CA MET A 70 2.80 -1.79 22.27
C MET A 70 4.08 -1.02 22.58
N GLY A 71 5.17 -1.75 22.87
CA GLY A 71 6.51 -1.16 23.00
C GLY A 71 7.06 -0.63 21.67
N VAL A 72 8.15 0.13 21.73
CA VAL A 72 8.74 0.82 20.56
C VAL A 72 9.08 -0.14 19.41
N LEU A 73 9.71 -1.28 19.72
CA LEU A 73 10.13 -2.24 18.69
C LEU A 73 8.94 -2.84 17.91
N PRO A 74 7.89 -3.39 18.56
CA PRO A 74 6.69 -3.82 17.86
C PRO A 74 6.03 -2.72 17.01
N VAL A 75 5.95 -1.49 17.52
CA VAL A 75 5.38 -0.36 16.75
C VAL A 75 6.18 -0.14 15.47
N LEU A 76 7.51 -0.09 15.55
CA LEU A 76 8.37 0.10 14.37
C LEU A 76 8.22 -1.05 13.37
N VAL A 77 8.12 -2.30 13.84
CA VAL A 77 7.89 -3.46 12.98
C VAL A 77 6.52 -3.38 12.30
N THR A 78 5.45 -3.03 13.03
CA THR A 78 4.11 -2.86 12.46
C THR A 78 4.08 -1.77 11.40
N LEU A 79 4.73 -0.62 11.65
CA LEU A 79 4.84 0.46 10.67
C LEU A 79 5.58 0.01 9.40
N ALA A 80 6.69 -0.71 9.55
CA ALA A 80 7.45 -1.24 8.42
C ALA A 80 6.64 -2.26 7.61
N VAL A 81 5.99 -3.22 8.27
CA VAL A 81 5.16 -4.25 7.62
C VAL A 81 3.98 -3.62 6.90
N ALA A 82 3.25 -2.70 7.54
CA ALA A 82 2.11 -2.04 6.92
C ALA A 82 2.53 -1.20 5.71
N GLY A 83 3.67 -0.49 5.81
CA GLY A 83 4.24 0.28 4.71
C GLY A 83 4.62 -0.60 3.52
N ILE A 84 5.37 -1.68 3.76
CA ILE A 84 5.77 -2.62 2.70
C ILE A 84 4.53 -3.29 2.10
N ALA A 85 3.60 -3.78 2.93
CA ALA A 85 2.38 -4.42 2.45
C ALA A 85 1.55 -3.46 1.58
N GLY A 86 1.35 -2.21 2.01
CA GLY A 86 0.62 -1.21 1.23
C GLY A 86 1.25 -0.92 -0.13
N ILE A 87 2.57 -0.68 -0.16
CA ILE A 87 3.33 -0.47 -1.40
C ILE A 87 3.28 -1.70 -2.31
N MET A 88 3.46 -2.89 -1.73
CA MET A 88 3.46 -4.16 -2.44
C MET A 88 2.08 -4.46 -3.05
N THR A 89 0.99 -4.20 -2.32
CA THR A 89 -0.38 -4.31 -2.85
C THR A 89 -0.60 -3.37 -4.04
N ALA A 90 -0.21 -2.09 -3.91
CA ALA A 90 -0.36 -1.14 -5.01
C ALA A 90 0.49 -1.50 -6.24
N ARG A 91 1.69 -2.05 -6.02
CA ARG A 91 2.55 -2.53 -7.10
C ARG A 91 1.98 -3.76 -7.77
N LEU A 92 1.47 -4.73 -7.01
CA LEU A 92 0.80 -5.91 -7.55
C LEU A 92 -0.35 -5.49 -8.46
N MET A 93 -1.15 -4.50 -8.02
CA MET A 93 -2.24 -3.96 -8.81
C MET A 93 -1.76 -3.30 -10.10
N GLY A 94 -0.65 -2.54 -10.06
CA GLY A 94 -0.04 -1.99 -11.27
C GLY A 94 0.48 -3.07 -12.22
N LEU A 95 1.12 -4.12 -11.71
CA LEU A 95 1.59 -5.24 -12.53
C LEU A 95 0.43 -5.99 -13.20
N MET A 96 -0.70 -6.13 -12.50
CA MET A 96 -1.90 -6.79 -13.03
C MET A 96 -2.64 -5.93 -14.08
N LEU A 97 -2.66 -4.61 -13.91
CA LEU A 97 -3.46 -3.70 -14.76
C LEU A 97 -2.68 -3.07 -15.92
N ASP A 98 -1.40 -2.77 -15.73
CA ASP A 98 -0.57 -2.05 -16.70
C ASP A 98 0.47 -2.94 -17.41
N GLY A 99 0.58 -4.20 -16.98
CA GLY A 99 1.50 -5.20 -17.52
C GLY A 99 2.77 -5.41 -16.69
N ILE A 100 3.62 -6.34 -17.14
CA ILE A 100 4.82 -6.75 -16.43
C ILE A 100 5.99 -5.85 -16.81
N GLU A 101 6.54 -5.14 -15.83
CA GLU A 101 7.85 -4.48 -15.95
C GLU A 101 8.85 -5.14 -15.00
N MET A 102 10.00 -5.57 -15.55
CA MET A 102 11.04 -6.27 -14.80
C MET A 102 11.50 -5.51 -13.54
N ARG A 103 11.66 -4.19 -13.61
CA ARG A 103 12.08 -3.37 -12.46
C ARG A 103 11.12 -3.49 -11.28
N HIS A 104 9.81 -3.42 -11.54
CA HIS A 104 8.80 -3.54 -10.48
C HIS A 104 8.63 -4.99 -10.03
N LEU A 105 8.78 -5.96 -10.94
CA LEU A 105 8.75 -7.38 -10.59
C LEU A 105 9.90 -7.74 -9.62
N PHE A 106 11.13 -7.30 -9.89
CA PHE A 106 12.26 -7.50 -8.98
C PHE A 106 12.03 -6.85 -7.62
N ARG A 107 11.50 -5.61 -7.60
CA ARG A 107 11.21 -4.93 -6.34
C ARG A 107 10.08 -5.64 -5.56
N PHE A 108 9.07 -6.17 -6.24
CA PHE A 108 8.00 -6.97 -5.63
C PHE A 108 8.56 -8.26 -5.01
N ALA A 109 9.46 -8.95 -5.70
CA ALA A 109 10.16 -10.12 -5.17
C ALA A 109 11.00 -9.76 -3.93
N ALA A 110 11.73 -8.63 -3.97
CA ALA A 110 12.50 -8.15 -2.82
C ALA A 110 11.60 -7.83 -1.61
N GLU A 111 10.48 -7.14 -1.81
CA GLU A 111 9.49 -6.87 -0.75
C GLU A 111 8.92 -8.17 -0.17
N SER A 112 8.61 -9.14 -1.03
CA SER A 112 8.11 -10.45 -0.61
C SER A 112 9.13 -11.19 0.27
N LEU A 113 10.42 -11.14 -0.10
CA LEU A 113 11.51 -11.72 0.70
C LEU A 113 11.66 -11.02 2.05
N ILE A 114 11.55 -9.69 2.10
CA ILE A 114 11.62 -8.93 3.36
C ILE A 114 10.45 -9.31 4.27
N LEU A 115 9.21 -9.34 3.74
CA LEU A 115 8.04 -9.74 4.52
C LEU A 115 8.14 -11.20 4.98
N GLY A 116 8.63 -12.12 4.13
CA GLY A 116 8.88 -13.50 4.51
C GLY A 116 9.94 -13.64 5.61
N GLY A 117 11.02 -12.86 5.52
CA GLY A 117 12.05 -12.77 6.56
C GLY A 117 11.49 -12.28 7.90
N LEU A 118 10.71 -11.20 7.89
CA LEU A 118 10.06 -10.67 9.08
C LEU A 118 9.05 -11.67 9.68
N TRP A 119 8.28 -12.36 8.82
CA TRP A 119 7.34 -13.39 9.26
C TRP A 119 8.05 -14.56 9.94
N THR A 120 9.11 -15.11 9.34
CA THR A 120 9.86 -16.21 9.93
C THR A 120 10.53 -15.82 11.24
N TRP A 121 11.05 -14.58 11.35
CA TRP A 121 11.57 -14.05 12.59
C TRP A 121 10.49 -13.94 13.68
N PHE A 122 9.31 -13.42 13.34
CA PHE A 122 8.18 -13.31 14.27
C PHE A 122 7.70 -14.67 14.79
N VAL A 123 7.58 -15.66 13.90
CA VAL A 123 7.19 -17.03 14.28
C VAL A 123 8.20 -17.64 15.24
N LYS A 124 9.50 -17.47 15.00
CA LYS A 124 10.56 -17.98 15.91
C LYS A 124 10.56 -17.31 17.28
N LEU A 125 10.19 -16.03 17.37
CA LEU A 125 10.07 -15.33 18.65
C LEU A 125 8.82 -15.71 19.45
N SER A 126 7.81 -16.23 18.78
CA SER A 126 6.52 -16.58 19.37
C SER A 126 6.41 -18.06 19.75
N ALA A 127 7.43 -18.86 19.45
CA ALA A 127 7.57 -20.27 19.81
C ALA A 127 8.49 -20.42 21.02
#